data_AF-A0AA35ZTM6-F1
#
_entry.id   AF-A0AA35ZTM6-F1
#
_cell.length_a   1.000
_cell.length_b   1.000
_cell.length_c   1.000
_cell.angle_alpha   90.00
_cell.angle_beta   90.00
_cell.angle_gamma   90.00
#
_symmetry.space_group_name_H-M   'P 1'
#
loop_
_entity.id
_entity.type
_entity.pdbx_description
1 polymer ?
#
loop_
_entity_poly.entity_id
_entity_poly.type
_entity_poly.pdbx_seq_one_letter_code
_entity_poly.pdbx_strand_id
1 'polypeptide(L)'
;MELGGLRFRGWSDQKHAVVNKYIEMRNPNILFRNGLMKLFFLEVKHEGKTMLEEASALGHLDSSFFLGMMLTVEGRHKKQEALDMLNNAYRIAKGFVGSLV
;
A
#
# COMPACT_ATOMS: atom_id res chain seq x y z
N MET A 1 -6.32 11.30 -17.96
CA MET A 1 -5.33 11.96 -17.09
C MET A 1 -3.97 11.71 -17.69
N GLU A 2 -3.30 12.73 -18.20
CA GLU A 2 -1.92 12.63 -18.70
C GLU A 2 -0.96 12.96 -17.57
N LEU A 3 -0.13 12.00 -17.20
CA LEU A 3 1.01 12.20 -16.31
C LEU A 3 2.27 11.97 -17.14
N GLY A 4 3.00 13.04 -17.45
CA GLY A 4 4.35 12.98 -18.00
C GLY A 4 4.51 12.28 -19.35
N GLY A 5 3.56 12.41 -20.27
CA GLY A 5 3.69 11.86 -21.64
C GLY A 5 3.41 10.37 -21.79
N LEU A 6 3.03 9.67 -20.71
CA LEU A 6 2.48 8.32 -20.79
C LEU A 6 0.99 8.39 -21.07
N ARG A 7 0.57 7.98 -22.29
CA ARG A 7 -0.84 7.82 -22.64
C ARG A 7 -1.39 6.55 -22.01
N PHE A 8 -1.83 6.64 -20.76
CA PHE A 8 -2.72 5.65 -20.19
C PHE A 8 -4.07 5.77 -20.91
N ARG A 9 -4.50 4.73 -21.64
CA ARG A 9 -5.92 4.65 -22.01
C ARG A 9 -6.71 4.70 -20.71
N GLY A 10 -7.63 5.67 -20.61
CA GLY A 10 -8.56 5.73 -19.50
C GLY A 10 -9.23 4.36 -19.33
N TRP A 11 -9.42 3.95 -18.08
CA TRP A 11 -10.17 2.74 -17.82
C TRP A 11 -11.62 2.94 -18.26
N SER A 12 -12.27 1.86 -18.70
CA SER A 12 -13.71 1.91 -18.92
C SER A 12 -14.45 2.05 -17.59
N ASP A 13 -15.65 2.61 -17.62
CA ASP A 13 -16.51 2.76 -16.44
C ASP A 13 -16.74 1.42 -15.73
N GLN A 14 -16.84 0.33 -16.50
CA GLN A 14 -16.95 -1.03 -15.94
C GLN A 14 -15.72 -1.43 -15.10
N LYS A 15 -14.50 -1.09 -15.55
CA LYS A 15 -13.28 -1.37 -14.77
C LYS A 15 -13.21 -0.51 -13.52
N HIS A 16 -13.64 0.75 -13.61
CA HIS A 16 -13.77 1.63 -12.44
C HIS A 16 -14.76 1.06 -11.42
N ALA A 17 -15.94 0.62 -11.86
CA ALA A 17 -16.94 0.02 -10.98
C ALA A 17 -16.42 -1.23 -10.26
N VAL A 18 -15.70 -2.10 -10.97
CA VAL A 18 -15.09 -3.29 -10.37
C VAL A 18 -14.08 -2.91 -9.28
N VAL A 19 -13.16 -1.98 -9.56
CA VAL A 19 -12.16 -1.57 -8.57
C VAL A 19 -12.80 -0.85 -7.38
N ASN A 20 -13.80 0.01 -7.61
CA ASN A 20 -14.54 0.65 -6.52
C ASN A 20 -15.20 -0.39 -5.60
N LYS A 21 -15.80 -1.44 -6.15
CA LYS A 21 -16.35 -2.53 -5.35
C LYS A 21 -15.28 -3.22 -4.50
N TYR A 22 -14.07 -3.44 -5.02
CA TYR A 22 -12.98 -4.01 -4.22
C TYR A 22 -12.46 -3.06 -3.15
N ILE A 23 -12.52 -1.74 -3.37
CA ILE A 23 -12.22 -0.74 -2.35
C ILE A 23 -13.26 -0.79 -1.23
N GLU A 24 -14.56 -0.85 -1.57
CA GLU A 24 -15.66 -0.99 -0.61
C GLU A 24 -15.54 -2.27 0.22
N MET A 25 -15.11 -3.38 -0.40
CA MET A 25 -14.83 -4.64 0.28
C MET A 25 -13.51 -4.63 1.07
N ARG A 26 -12.82 -3.48 1.14
CA ARG A 26 -11.54 -3.29 1.83
C ARG A 26 -10.50 -4.33 1.39
N ASN A 27 -10.43 -4.63 0.10
CA ASN A 27 -9.49 -5.61 -0.41
C ASN A 27 -8.05 -5.08 -0.26
N PRO A 28 -7.17 -5.75 0.52
CA PRO A 28 -5.85 -5.23 0.85
C PRO A 28 -4.95 -5.00 -0.37
N ASN A 29 -5.06 -5.84 -1.42
CA ASN A 29 -4.25 -5.70 -2.63
C ASN A 29 -4.64 -4.46 -3.45
N ILE A 30 -5.95 -4.17 -3.52
CA ILE A 30 -6.46 -2.99 -4.22
C ILE A 30 -6.18 -1.73 -3.43
N LEU A 31 -6.35 -1.75 -2.10
CA LEU A 31 -5.98 -0.65 -1.22
C LEU A 31 -4.49 -0.31 -1.35
N PHE A 32 -3.61 -1.31 -1.35
CA PHE A 32 -2.18 -1.10 -1.56
C PHE A 32 -1.86 -0.42 -2.91
N ARG A 33 -2.36 -0.99 -4.02
CA ARG A 33 -2.09 -0.46 -5.36
C ARG A 33 -2.66 0.96 -5.56
N ASN A 34 -3.89 1.19 -5.09
CA ASN A 34 -4.55 2.49 -5.22
C ASN A 34 -3.90 3.53 -4.28
N GLY A 35 -3.48 3.11 -3.09
CA GLY A 35 -2.74 3.92 -2.14
C GLY A 35 -1.42 4.43 -2.73
N LEU A 36 -0.62 3.55 -3.35
CA LEU A 36 0.60 3.95 -4.06
C LEU A 36 0.31 4.93 -5.21
N MET A 37 -0.74 4.66 -6.01
CA MET A 37 -1.13 5.54 -7.11
C MET A 37 -1.48 6.95 -6.60
N LYS A 38 -2.29 7.04 -5.55
CA LYS A 38 -2.70 8.31 -4.95
C LYS A 38 -1.53 9.06 -4.29
N LEU A 39 -0.65 8.33 -3.61
CA LEU A 39 0.50 8.90 -2.90
C LEU A 39 1.54 9.51 -3.85
N PHE A 40 1.84 8.84 -4.96
CA PHE A 40 2.93 9.23 -5.86
C PHE A 40 2.51 9.98 -7.13
N PHE A 41 1.30 9.73 -7.63
CA PHE A 41 0.94 10.18 -8.99
C PHE A 41 -0.25 11.15 -9.04
N LEU A 42 -1.13 11.17 -8.02
CA LEU A 42 -2.36 11.96 -8.07
C LEU A 42 -2.37 13.16 -7.10
N GLU A 43 -1.24 13.44 -6.45
CA GLU A 43 -1.11 14.50 -5.43
C GLU A 43 -2.05 14.38 -4.21
N VAL A 44 -2.81 13.30 -4.08
CA VAL A 44 -3.71 13.03 -2.95
C VAL A 44 -2.98 12.25 -1.85
N LYS A 45 -1.87 12.83 -1.36
CA LYS A 45 -0.91 12.15 -0.47
C LYS A 45 -1.55 11.58 0.80
N HIS A 46 -2.45 12.34 1.43
CA HIS A 46 -3.08 11.91 2.67
C HIS A 46 -3.95 10.67 2.45
N GLU A 47 -4.83 10.69 1.44
CA GLU A 47 -5.69 9.56 1.10
C GLU A 47 -4.86 8.33 0.69
N GLY A 48 -3.80 8.54 -0.09
CA GLY A 48 -2.87 7.48 -0.47
C GLY A 48 -2.22 6.81 0.75
N LYS A 49 -1.74 7.60 1.72
CA LYS A 49 -1.16 7.07 2.97
C LYS A 49 -2.19 6.31 3.80
N THR A 50 -3.42 6.82 3.95
CA THR A 50 -4.49 6.15 4.68
C THR A 50 -4.84 4.79 4.07
N MET A 51 -4.90 4.68 2.74
CA MET A 51 -5.14 3.39 2.07
C MET A 51 -4.00 2.38 2.30
N LEU A 52 -2.75 2.85 2.37
CA LEU A 52 -1.61 1.99 2.69
C LEU A 52 -1.65 1.51 4.16
N GLU A 53 -1.98 2.41 5.09
CA GLU A 53 -2.15 2.08 6.52
C GLU A 53 -3.24 1.02 6.69
N GLU A 54 -4.37 1.17 6.00
CA GLU A 54 -5.46 0.21 6.01
C GLU A 54 -5.06 -1.15 5.41
N ALA A 55 -4.40 -1.16 4.25
CA ALA A 55 -3.89 -2.40 3.65
C ALA A 55 -2.92 -3.13 4.60
N SER A 56 -2.05 -2.38 5.29
CA SER A 56 -1.14 -2.92 6.30
C SER A 56 -1.89 -3.51 7.49
N ALA A 57 -2.91 -2.81 8.01
CA ALA A 57 -3.74 -3.31 9.11
C ALA A 57 -4.50 -4.60 8.76
N LEU A 58 -4.80 -4.80 7.47
CA LEU A 58 -5.40 -6.01 6.92
C LEU A 58 -4.39 -7.11 6.57
N GLY A 59 -3.11 -6.93 6.92
CA GLY A 59 -2.06 -7.94 6.74
C GLY A 59 -1.34 -7.91 5.39
N HIS A 60 -1.49 -6.85 4.58
CA HIS A 60 -0.75 -6.71 3.33
C HIS A 60 0.74 -6.44 3.59
N LEU A 61 1.57 -7.46 3.38
CA LEU A 61 3.01 -7.45 3.65
C LEU A 61 3.74 -6.26 3.02
N ASP A 62 3.56 -6.04 1.71
CA ASP A 62 4.28 -4.95 1.02
C ASP A 62 3.86 -3.57 1.53
N SER A 63 2.63 -3.46 2.05
CA SER A 63 2.14 -2.19 2.60
C SER A 63 2.81 -1.90 3.94
N SER A 64 2.87 -2.90 4.82
CA SER A 64 3.61 -2.80 6.09
C SER A 64 5.09 -2.49 5.87
N PHE A 65 5.71 -3.15 4.89
CA PHE A 65 7.10 -2.90 4.53
C PHE A 65 7.31 -1.48 4.01
N PHE A 66 6.46 -1.03 3.08
CA PHE A 66 6.55 0.30 2.49
C PHE A 66 6.34 1.42 3.52
N LEU A 67 5.35 1.29 4.40
CA LEU A 67 5.15 2.23 5.51
C LEU A 67 6.32 2.25 6.48
N GLY A 68 6.89 1.09 6.82
CA GLY A 68 8.10 0.98 7.62
C GLY A 68 9.26 1.76 6.98
N MET A 69 9.47 1.61 5.66
CA MET A 69 10.46 2.40 4.93
C MET A 69 10.17 3.90 5.01
N MET A 70 8.93 4.35 4.79
CA MET A 70 8.57 5.77 4.91
C MET A 70 8.90 6.32 6.30
N LEU A 71 8.56 5.59 7.36
CA LEU A 71 8.82 6.01 8.75
C LEU A 71 10.32 6.13 9.04
N THR A 72 11.16 5.27 8.45
CA THR A 72 12.63 5.41 8.59
C THR A 72 13.18 6.69 7.95
N VAL A 73 12.54 7.17 6.87
CA VAL A 73 12.91 8.42 6.19
C VAL A 73 12.36 9.66 6.92
N GLU A 74 11.19 9.55 7.58
CA GLU A 74 10.53 10.64 8.32
C GLU A 74 11.27 11.06 9.63
N GLY A 75 12.34 10.37 10.03
CA GLY A 75 13.30 10.84 11.04
C GLY A 75 13.35 10.05 12.36
N ARG A 76 14.30 10.44 13.23
CA ARG A 76 14.75 9.67 14.41
C ARG A 76 13.64 9.31 15.42
N HIS A 77 12.57 10.09 15.51
CA HIS A 77 11.50 9.87 16.49
C HIS A 77 10.58 8.69 16.15
N LYS A 78 10.54 8.25 14.89
CA LYS A 78 9.71 7.11 14.44
C LYS A 78 10.51 5.83 14.18
N LYS A 79 11.78 5.80 14.58
CA LYS A 79 12.69 4.67 14.31
C LYS A 79 12.19 3.36 14.92
N GLN A 80 11.67 3.38 16.15
CA GLN A 80 11.19 2.17 16.80
C GLN A 80 9.93 1.63 16.13
N GLU A 81 8.96 2.50 15.85
CA GLU A 81 7.74 2.17 15.11
C GLU A 81 8.07 1.57 13.73
N ALA A 82 9.02 2.18 13.01
CA ALA A 82 9.49 1.66 11.73
C ALA A 82 10.09 0.25 11.86
N LEU A 83 10.94 0.02 12.86
CA LEU A 83 11.54 -1.29 13.12
C LEU A 83 10.49 -2.33 13.50
N ASP A 84 9.48 -1.96 14.29
CA ASP A 84 8.40 -2.86 14.68
C ASP A 84 7.57 -3.30 13.47
N MET A 85 7.23 -2.35 12.57
CA MET A 85 6.53 -2.66 11.32
C MET A 85 7.35 -3.58 10.40
N LEU A 86 8.64 -3.29 10.23
CA LEU A 86 9.54 -4.10 9.39
C LEU A 86 9.73 -5.51 9.97
N ASN A 87 9.90 -5.62 11.29
CA ASN A 87 10.03 -6.91 11.96
C ASN A 87 8.76 -7.75 11.85
N ASN A 88 7.58 -7.12 11.96
CA ASN A 88 6.31 -7.82 11.77
C ASN A 88 6.18 -8.37 10.34
N ALA A 89 6.48 -7.55 9.33
CA ALA A 89 6.47 -7.99 7.93
C ALA A 89 7.43 -9.17 7.69
N TYR A 90 8.64 -9.10 8.24
CA TYR A 90 9.62 -10.18 8.16
C TYR A 90 9.14 -11.48 8.84
N ARG A 91 8.53 -11.40 10.04
CA ARG A 91 7.99 -12.57 10.74
C ARG A 91 6.88 -13.25 9.95
N ILE A 92 5.97 -12.49 9.36
CA ILE A 92 4.89 -13.03 8.53
C ILE A 92 5.50 -13.72 7.30
N ALA A 93 6.41 -13.07 6.58
CA ALA A 93 7.07 -13.65 5.42
C ALA A 93 7.83 -14.95 5.76
N LYS A 94 8.57 -14.96 6.88
CA LYS A 94 9.29 -16.15 7.34
C LYS A 94 8.35 -17.28 7.78
N GLY A 95 7.22 -16.95 8.42
CA GLY A 95 6.19 -17.91 8.79
C GLY A 95 5.57 -18.61 7.57
N PHE A 96 5.32 -17.87 6.49
CA PHE A 96 4.89 -18.43 5.21
C PHE A 96 5.93 -19.39 4.62
N VAL A 97 7.21 -19.02 4.61
CA VAL A 97 8.28 -19.89 4.09
C VAL A 97 8.44 -21.15 4.95
N GLY A 98 8.30 -21.05 6.28
CA GLY A 98 8.40 -22.20 7.18
C GLY A 98 7.24 -23.19 7.09
N SER A 99 6.06 -22.76 6.62
CA SER A 99 4.90 -23.64 6.39
C SER A 99 4.92 -24.40 5.05
N LEU A 100 5.92 -24.12 4.21
CA LEU A 100 6.09 -24.69 2.86
C LEU A 100 7.23 -25.73 2.78
N VAL A 101 7.87 -26.05 3.92
CA VAL A 101 8.98 -27.03 4.03
C VAL A 101 8.56 -28.21 4.90
#